data_AF-A0A5S3XQ04-F1
#
_entry.id   AF-A0A5S3XQ04-F1
#
_cell.length_a   1.000
_cell.length_b   1.000
_cell.length_c   1.000
_cell.angle_alpha   90.00
_cell.angle_beta   90.00
_cell.angle_gamma   90.00
#
_symmetry.space_group_name_H-M   'P 1'
#
loop_
_entity.id
_entity.type
_entity.pdbx_description
1 polymer ?
#
loop_
_entity_poly.entity_id
_entity_poly.type
_entity_poly.pdbx_seq_one_letter_code
_entity_poly.pdbx_strand_id
1 'polypeptide(L)'
;MQLLIKINSGLIAPQLLDDISTFENQSVVIIENESYLLSNYVGTKTIPSDYDVNKYINSQNTELLSIALTNTTVTSPSAQLIGNIWWLPKDEPFTITANAEGLPDGGLMVMVERVINATQPVDDIRFVANIQNGQITMQGKFEQSGNYIITAERLNAGLERIGAPFRLAFDTLELDAYVDPAN
;
A
#
# COMPACT_ATOMS: atom_id res chain seq x y z
N MET A 1 8.85 -29.82 13.97
CA MET A 1 7.41 -29.61 13.66
C MET A 1 6.98 -28.30 14.29
N GLN A 2 6.34 -27.40 13.54
CA GLN A 2 5.88 -26.14 14.11
C GLN A 2 4.58 -26.34 14.90
N LEU A 3 4.45 -25.67 16.03
CA LEU A 3 3.32 -25.78 16.96
C LEU A 3 2.90 -24.41 17.47
N LEU A 4 1.61 -24.27 17.75
CA LEU A 4 1.02 -23.19 18.55
C LEU A 4 0.43 -23.81 19.81
N ILE A 5 1.06 -23.55 20.96
CA ILE A 5 0.62 -24.08 22.25
C ILE A 5 -0.01 -22.94 23.04
N LYS A 6 -1.25 -23.11 23.49
CA LYS A 6 -1.96 -22.08 24.24
C LYS A 6 -1.26 -21.82 25.57
N ILE A 7 -0.95 -20.55 25.83
CA ILE A 7 -0.34 -20.10 27.08
C ILE A 7 -1.45 -19.64 28.01
N ASN A 8 -1.61 -20.35 29.13
CA ASN A 8 -2.38 -19.85 30.26
C ASN A 8 -1.51 -18.93 31.12
N SER A 9 -2.10 -18.25 32.09
CA SER A 9 -1.37 -17.34 32.98
C SER A 9 -0.21 -18.03 33.71
N GLY A 10 0.89 -17.31 33.89
CA GLY A 10 2.07 -17.77 34.63
C GLY A 10 3.26 -18.14 33.73
N LEU A 11 4.13 -19.03 34.22
CA LEU A 11 5.33 -19.46 33.52
C LEU A 11 4.98 -20.42 32.37
N ILE A 12 5.69 -20.32 31.24
CA ILE A 12 5.45 -21.16 30.04
C ILE A 12 5.97 -22.59 30.25
N ALA A 13 7.20 -22.75 30.78
CA ALA A 13 7.86 -24.07 30.86
C ALA A 13 7.03 -25.18 31.53
N PRO A 14 6.33 -24.94 32.67
CA PRO A 14 5.50 -25.95 33.32
C PRO A 14 4.26 -26.37 32.51
N GLN A 15 3.88 -25.60 31.48
CA GLN A 15 2.70 -25.84 30.66
C GLN A 15 3.01 -26.72 29.43
N LEU A 16 4.29 -26.98 29.15
CA LEU A 16 4.73 -27.75 27.99
C LEU A 16 4.67 -29.26 28.27
N LEU A 17 4.33 -30.05 27.25
CA LEU A 17 4.28 -31.51 27.33
C LEU A 17 5.67 -32.19 27.23
N ASP A 18 6.73 -31.39 27.08
CA ASP A 18 8.12 -31.83 27.03
C ASP A 18 9.06 -30.76 27.57
N ASP A 19 10.35 -31.08 27.67
CA ASP A 19 11.36 -30.11 28.12
C ASP A 19 11.39 -28.88 27.21
N ILE A 20 11.44 -27.67 27.79
CA ILE A 20 11.44 -26.41 27.05
C ILE A 20 12.60 -26.31 26.02
N SER A 21 13.72 -26.99 26.26
CA SER A 21 14.84 -27.07 25.33
C SER A 21 14.51 -27.77 24.01
N THR A 22 13.43 -28.56 23.97
CA THR A 22 12.95 -29.23 22.74
C THR A 22 12.02 -28.36 21.89
N PHE A 23 11.74 -27.12 22.33
CA PHE A 23 10.96 -26.12 21.60
C PHE A 23 11.88 -24.98 21.18
N GLU A 24 12.29 -24.97 19.91
CA GLU A 24 13.20 -23.96 19.37
C GLU A 24 12.44 -22.79 18.73
N ASN A 25 13.12 -21.66 18.51
CA ASN A 25 12.57 -20.48 17.82
C ASN A 25 11.23 -20.00 18.42
N GLN A 26 11.20 -19.88 19.74
CA GLN A 26 10.00 -19.53 20.50
C GLN A 26 9.62 -18.06 20.31
N SER A 27 8.34 -17.79 20.06
CA SER A 27 7.74 -16.46 20.17
C SER A 27 6.33 -16.56 20.75
N VAL A 28 5.88 -15.49 21.41
CA VAL A 28 4.49 -15.39 21.88
C VAL A 28 3.70 -14.59 20.86
N VAL A 29 2.59 -15.17 20.40
CA VAL A 29 1.67 -14.57 19.42
C VAL A 29 0.27 -14.48 20.02
N ILE A 30 -0.51 -13.49 19.58
CA ILE A 30 -1.90 -13.33 20.01
C ILE A 30 -2.83 -13.78 18.89
N ILE A 31 -3.74 -14.69 19.19
CA ILE A 31 -4.75 -15.21 18.27
C ILE A 31 -6.09 -15.17 18.98
N GLU A 32 -7.08 -14.47 18.41
CA GLU A 32 -8.44 -14.38 18.98
C GLU A 32 -8.44 -13.93 20.47
N ASN A 33 -7.59 -12.95 20.81
CA ASN A 33 -7.35 -12.42 22.15
C ASN A 33 -6.71 -13.40 23.17
N GLU A 34 -6.23 -14.55 22.73
CA GLU A 34 -5.52 -15.51 23.56
C GLU A 34 -4.03 -15.58 23.18
N SER A 35 -3.18 -15.88 24.16
CA SER A 35 -1.73 -15.99 23.95
C SER A 35 -1.35 -17.42 23.57
N TYR A 36 -0.48 -17.57 22.57
CA TYR A 36 0.06 -18.85 22.12
C TYR A 36 1.58 -18.77 22.02
N LEU A 37 2.25 -19.86 22.37
CA LEU A 37 3.66 -20.09 22.07
C LEU A 37 3.77 -20.67 20.67
N LEU A 38 4.26 -19.87 19.73
CA LEU A 38 4.72 -20.35 18.43
C LEU A 38 6.13 -20.90 18.61
N SER A 39 6.37 -22.15 18.22
CA SER A 39 7.71 -22.75 18.29
C SER A 39 7.91 -23.88 17.29
N ASN A 40 9.18 -24.24 17.08
CA ASN A 40 9.60 -25.43 16.35
C ASN A 40 9.93 -26.54 17.35
N TYR A 41 9.06 -27.54 17.47
CA TYR A 41 9.30 -28.72 18.29
C TYR A 41 10.24 -29.71 17.59
N VAL A 42 11.33 -30.09 18.26
CA VAL A 42 12.38 -30.99 17.76
C VAL A 42 12.53 -32.29 18.58
N GLY A 43 11.67 -32.48 19.59
CA GLY A 43 11.68 -33.69 20.40
C GLY A 43 11.03 -34.90 19.70
N THR A 44 10.95 -36.02 20.41
CA THR A 44 10.48 -37.30 19.86
C THR A 44 9.01 -37.61 20.18
N LYS A 45 8.34 -36.79 20.99
CA LYS A 45 6.92 -37.00 21.34
C LYS A 45 6.01 -36.50 20.23
N THR A 46 4.79 -37.04 20.17
CA THR A 46 3.73 -36.46 19.34
C THR A 46 2.97 -35.46 20.19
N ILE A 47 3.16 -34.17 19.90
CA ILE A 47 2.51 -33.06 20.60
C ILE A 47 1.49 -32.42 19.66
N PRO A 48 0.19 -32.40 20.00
CA PRO A 48 -0.78 -31.68 19.19
C PRO A 48 -0.57 -30.16 19.29
N SER A 49 -0.87 -29.45 18.21
CA SER A 49 -0.97 -27.99 18.24
C SER A 49 -2.35 -27.60 18.75
N ASP A 50 -2.44 -26.61 19.64
CA ASP A 50 -3.72 -26.09 20.15
C ASP A 50 -4.43 -25.18 19.14
N TYR A 51 -3.71 -24.71 18.12
CA TYR A 51 -4.24 -23.95 16.99
C TYR A 51 -3.69 -24.48 15.66
N ASP A 52 -4.44 -24.32 14.56
CA ASP A 52 -3.97 -24.65 13.22
C ASP A 52 -2.85 -23.69 12.80
N VAL A 53 -1.62 -24.22 12.75
CA VAL A 53 -0.42 -23.46 12.40
C VAL A 53 -0.50 -22.89 10.99
N ASN A 54 -1.02 -23.64 10.03
CA ASN A 54 -1.16 -23.16 8.65
C ASN A 54 -2.21 -22.05 8.58
N LYS A 55 -3.32 -22.18 9.30
CA LYS A 55 -4.32 -21.11 9.41
C LYS A 55 -3.72 -19.83 9.98
N TYR A 56 -2.90 -19.94 11.03
CA TYR A 56 -2.20 -18.79 11.61
C TYR A 56 -1.20 -18.17 10.63
N ILE A 57 -0.31 -18.96 10.02
CA ILE A 57 0.67 -18.46 9.05
C ILE A 57 -0.03 -17.76 7.88
N ASN A 58 -1.11 -18.36 7.37
CA ASN A 58 -1.91 -17.77 6.29
C ASN A 58 -2.63 -16.49 6.73
N SER A 59 -3.02 -16.35 8.01
CA SER A 59 -3.59 -15.10 8.51
C SER A 59 -2.56 -13.99 8.69
N GLN A 60 -1.27 -14.33 8.83
CA GLN A 60 -0.18 -13.35 8.80
C GLN A 60 0.16 -12.91 7.36
N ASN A 61 -0.08 -13.79 6.38
CA ASN A 61 0.09 -13.50 4.96
C ASN A 61 -1.20 -12.91 4.36
N THR A 62 -1.64 -11.74 4.84
CA THR A 62 -2.56 -10.91 4.06
C THR A 62 -1.76 -10.25 2.94
N GLU A 63 -1.60 -10.94 1.80
CA GLU A 63 -1.28 -10.24 0.57
C GLU A 63 -2.41 -9.22 0.35
N LEU A 64 -2.10 -7.94 0.60
CA LEU A 64 -3.06 -6.87 0.42
C LEU A 64 -3.49 -6.86 -1.04
N LEU A 65 -4.79 -6.69 -1.27
CA LEU A 65 -5.33 -6.64 -2.62
C LEU A 65 -4.59 -5.56 -3.43
N SER A 66 -3.92 -5.97 -4.51
CA SER A 66 -3.26 -5.05 -5.42
C SER A 66 -4.26 -4.63 -6.50
N ILE A 67 -4.65 -3.36 -6.51
CA ILE A 67 -5.59 -2.78 -7.45
C ILE A 67 -4.79 -2.05 -8.52
N ALA A 68 -4.87 -2.54 -9.76
CA ALA A 68 -4.20 -1.91 -10.89
C ALA A 68 -4.95 -0.66 -11.34
N LEU A 69 -4.25 0.47 -11.45
CA LEU A 69 -4.77 1.63 -12.17
C LEU A 69 -4.29 1.56 -13.63
N THR A 70 -5.24 1.54 -14.56
CA THR A 70 -4.95 1.36 -15.98
C THR A 70 -5.61 2.45 -16.82
N ASN A 71 -5.17 2.59 -18.08
CA ASN A 71 -5.71 3.58 -19.01
C ASN A 71 -5.67 5.02 -18.47
N THR A 72 -4.61 5.35 -17.74
CA THR A 72 -4.40 6.69 -17.19
C THR A 72 -4.32 7.71 -18.32
N THR A 73 -5.20 8.70 -18.29
CA THR A 73 -5.27 9.76 -19.30
C THR A 73 -5.29 11.11 -18.62
N VAL A 74 -4.57 12.07 -19.20
CA VAL A 74 -4.59 13.48 -18.79
C VAL A 74 -5.24 14.28 -19.90
N THR A 75 -6.19 15.13 -19.55
CA THR A 75 -6.91 15.98 -20.50
C THR A 75 -6.88 17.43 -20.03
N SER A 76 -6.54 18.34 -20.94
CA SER A 76 -6.67 19.79 -20.82
C SER A 76 -6.73 20.39 -22.23
N PRO A 77 -7.09 21.68 -22.39
CA PRO A 77 -7.08 22.33 -23.70
C PRO A 77 -5.71 22.27 -24.42
N SER A 78 -4.61 22.33 -23.66
CA SER A 78 -3.24 22.38 -24.20
C SER A 78 -2.41 21.13 -23.89
N ALA A 79 -3.01 20.06 -23.34
CA ALA A 79 -2.31 18.84 -22.95
C ALA A 79 -1.63 18.18 -24.14
N GLN A 80 -0.34 17.86 -23.97
CA GLN A 80 0.44 17.11 -24.96
C GLN A 80 1.20 15.99 -24.27
N LEU A 81 1.11 14.78 -24.82
CA LEU A 81 1.93 13.65 -24.37
C LEU A 81 3.20 13.61 -25.24
N ILE A 82 4.35 13.95 -24.64
CA ILE A 82 5.66 13.90 -25.30
C ILE A 82 6.46 12.74 -24.70
N GLY A 83 6.58 11.65 -25.44
CA GLY A 83 7.09 10.40 -24.89
C GLY A 83 6.15 9.88 -23.81
N ASN A 84 6.62 9.80 -22.56
CA ASN A 84 5.82 9.36 -21.40
C ASN A 84 5.48 10.53 -20.45
N ILE A 85 5.73 11.77 -20.86
CA ILE A 85 5.57 12.96 -20.02
C ILE A 85 4.42 13.80 -20.56
N TRP A 86 3.46 14.12 -19.69
CA TRP A 86 2.36 15.03 -20.02
C TRP A 86 2.78 16.48 -19.83
N TRP A 87 2.86 17.23 -20.92
CA TRP A 87 3.13 18.67 -20.90
C TRP A 87 1.81 19.41 -20.77
N LEU A 88 1.76 20.32 -19.79
CA LEU A 88 0.59 21.14 -19.48
C LEU A 88 1.05 22.57 -19.15
N PRO A 89 0.38 23.63 -19.60
CA PRO A 89 0.62 24.95 -19.07
C PRO A 89 0.36 24.97 -17.57
N LYS A 90 1.22 25.67 -16.82
CA LYS A 90 0.86 26.09 -15.47
C LYS A 90 -0.43 26.93 -15.54
N ASP A 91 -1.20 26.92 -14.46
CA ASP A 91 -2.50 27.57 -14.30
C ASP A 91 -3.65 27.03 -15.18
N GLU A 92 -3.38 26.18 -16.18
CA GLU A 92 -4.42 25.54 -16.98
C GLU A 92 -5.11 24.40 -16.19
N PRO A 93 -6.44 24.37 -16.13
CA PRO A 93 -7.16 23.25 -15.54
C PRO A 93 -6.97 21.96 -16.33
N PHE A 94 -6.71 20.87 -15.62
CA PHE A 94 -6.61 19.53 -16.19
C PHE A 94 -7.52 18.53 -15.46
N THR A 95 -7.84 17.44 -16.13
CA THR A 95 -8.48 16.25 -15.56
C THR A 95 -7.61 15.02 -15.82
N ILE A 96 -7.34 14.24 -14.76
CA ILE A 96 -6.72 12.93 -14.84
C ILE A 96 -7.78 11.87 -14.57
N THR A 97 -7.87 10.87 -15.43
CA THR A 97 -8.72 9.69 -15.22
C THR A 97 -7.90 8.42 -15.29
N ALA A 98 -8.31 7.38 -14.56
CA ALA A 98 -7.83 6.02 -14.74
C ALA A 98 -8.93 5.01 -14.38
N ASN A 99 -8.83 3.81 -14.95
CA ASN A 99 -9.65 2.68 -14.52
C ASN A 99 -9.09 2.14 -13.20
N ALA A 100 -9.98 1.84 -12.25
CA ALA A 100 -9.68 1.44 -10.88
C ALA A 100 -10.62 0.30 -10.44
N GLU A 101 -10.70 -0.76 -11.24
CA GLU A 101 -11.58 -1.89 -10.96
C GLU A 101 -11.26 -2.51 -9.58
N GLY A 102 -12.28 -2.71 -8.75
CA GLY A 102 -12.12 -3.23 -7.38
C GLY A 102 -11.84 -2.17 -6.32
N LEU A 103 -11.63 -0.90 -6.69
CA LEU A 103 -11.51 0.20 -5.74
C LEU A 103 -12.92 0.64 -5.27
N PRO A 104 -13.21 0.72 -3.96
CA PRO A 104 -14.49 1.20 -3.46
C PRO A 104 -14.75 2.66 -3.86
N ASP A 105 -16.02 2.98 -4.16
CA ASP A 105 -16.46 4.36 -4.39
C ASP A 105 -16.11 5.25 -3.18
N GLY A 106 -15.65 6.47 -3.45
CA GLY A 106 -15.21 7.38 -2.39
C GLY A 106 -14.20 8.41 -2.86
N GLY A 107 -13.44 8.97 -1.91
CA GLY A 107 -12.39 9.95 -2.16
C GLY A 107 -11.00 9.39 -1.88
N LEU A 108 -10.04 9.67 -2.77
CA LEU A 108 -8.63 9.39 -2.57
C LEU A 108 -7.84 10.70 -2.58
N MET A 109 -7.08 10.98 -1.52
CA MET A 109 -6.13 12.07 -1.52
C MET A 109 -4.91 11.67 -2.34
N VAL A 110 -4.72 12.29 -3.50
CA VAL A 110 -3.60 12.05 -4.40
C VAL A 110 -2.51 13.09 -4.12
N MET A 111 -1.32 12.61 -3.75
CA MET A 111 -0.13 13.42 -3.58
C MET A 111 0.61 13.50 -4.91
N VAL A 112 0.80 14.71 -5.42
CA VAL A 112 1.54 15.00 -6.64
C VAL A 112 2.83 15.71 -6.25
N GLU A 113 3.95 15.04 -6.41
CA GLU A 113 5.24 15.50 -5.90
C GLU A 113 5.95 16.31 -6.98
N ARG A 114 6.33 17.55 -6.66
CA ARG A 114 7.24 18.31 -7.53
C ARG A 114 8.66 17.83 -7.28
N VAL A 115 9.38 17.49 -8.33
CA VAL A 115 10.72 16.90 -8.25
C VAL A 115 11.78 17.76 -8.93
N ILE A 116 13.02 17.61 -8.45
CA ILE A 116 14.24 18.04 -9.12
C ILE A 116 15.07 16.80 -9.45
N ASN A 117 16.02 16.91 -10.39
CA ASN A 117 16.87 15.80 -10.81
C ASN A 117 16.04 14.55 -11.19
N ALA A 118 14.91 14.75 -11.86
CA ALA A 118 13.92 13.76 -12.30
C ALA A 118 13.14 12.99 -11.22
N THR A 119 13.68 12.81 -9.99
CA THR A 119 13.01 11.95 -8.99
C THR A 119 13.05 12.44 -7.57
N GLN A 120 13.83 13.49 -7.25
CA GLN A 120 13.97 13.96 -5.87
C GLN A 120 12.82 14.92 -5.50
N PRO A 121 11.90 14.55 -4.59
CA PRO A 121 10.80 15.43 -4.20
C PRO A 121 11.31 16.68 -3.46
N VAL A 122 10.77 17.83 -3.81
CA VAL A 122 11.05 19.13 -3.15
C VAL A 122 9.80 19.81 -2.60
N ASP A 123 8.62 19.43 -3.10
CA ASP A 123 7.31 19.94 -2.67
C ASP A 123 6.20 18.94 -3.04
N ASP A 124 5.02 19.04 -2.43
CA ASP A 124 3.84 18.27 -2.83
C ASP A 124 2.57 19.11 -2.91
N ILE A 125 1.75 18.83 -3.93
CA ILE A 125 0.39 19.36 -4.07
C ILE A 125 -0.58 18.20 -3.89
N ARG A 126 -1.69 18.43 -3.20
CA ARG A 126 -2.67 17.40 -2.90
C ARG A 126 -4.00 17.69 -3.56
N PHE A 127 -4.49 16.72 -4.32
CA PHE A 127 -5.79 16.77 -4.95
C PHE A 127 -6.69 15.67 -4.39
N VAL A 128 -7.99 15.94 -4.32
CA VAL A 128 -8.97 14.91 -4.02
C VAL A 128 -9.42 14.31 -5.34
N ALA A 129 -9.14 13.02 -5.52
CA ALA A 129 -9.71 12.24 -6.61
C ALA A 129 -11.01 11.59 -6.17
N ASN A 130 -12.02 11.63 -7.04
CA ASN A 130 -13.28 10.94 -6.87
C ASN A 130 -13.21 9.56 -7.52
N ILE A 131 -13.61 8.52 -6.78
CA ILE A 131 -13.72 7.16 -7.26
C ILE A 131 -15.21 6.86 -7.39
N GLN A 132 -15.64 6.53 -8.60
CA GLN A 132 -17.02 6.16 -8.86
C GLN A 132 -17.09 5.12 -9.96
N ASN A 133 -17.81 4.03 -9.71
CA ASN A 133 -18.05 2.95 -10.69
C ASN A 133 -16.75 2.39 -11.29
N GLY A 134 -15.71 2.20 -10.46
CA GLY A 134 -14.43 1.65 -10.91
C GLY A 134 -13.61 2.60 -11.79
N GLN A 135 -13.88 3.91 -11.74
CA GLN A 135 -13.06 4.94 -12.38
C GLN A 135 -12.62 5.95 -11.32
N ILE A 136 -11.34 6.31 -11.34
CA ILE A 136 -10.80 7.43 -10.58
C ILE A 136 -10.76 8.67 -11.48
N THR A 137 -11.22 9.81 -10.96
CA THR A 137 -11.18 11.12 -11.62
C THR A 137 -10.59 12.16 -10.67
N MET A 138 -9.55 12.86 -11.11
CA MET A 138 -8.90 13.93 -10.37
C MET A 138 -8.89 15.20 -11.22
N GLN A 139 -9.24 16.34 -10.64
CA GLN A 139 -9.19 17.64 -11.32
C GLN A 139 -8.24 18.55 -10.57
N GLY A 140 -7.49 19.36 -11.31
CA GLY A 140 -6.47 20.22 -10.72
C GLY A 140 -5.94 21.28 -11.68
N LYS A 141 -4.99 22.05 -11.18
CA LYS A 141 -4.12 22.97 -11.93
C LYS A 141 -2.79 23.08 -11.19
N PHE A 142 -1.71 23.35 -11.90
CA PHE A 142 -0.40 23.59 -11.30
C PHE A 142 -0.16 25.09 -11.11
N GLU A 143 0.15 25.53 -9.90
CA GLU A 143 0.42 26.96 -9.61
C GLU A 143 1.87 27.36 -9.92
N GLN A 144 2.78 26.38 -9.96
CA GLN A 144 4.19 26.56 -10.25
C GLN A 144 4.57 25.72 -11.47
N SER A 145 5.57 26.21 -12.23
CA SER A 145 6.20 25.38 -13.25
C SER A 145 7.13 24.34 -12.61
N GLY A 146 7.38 23.27 -13.34
CA GLY A 146 8.31 22.21 -12.96
C GLY A 146 7.80 20.83 -13.29
N ASN A 147 8.63 19.84 -12.95
CA ASN A 147 8.33 18.43 -13.15
C ASN A 147 7.61 17.87 -11.92
N TYR A 148 6.52 17.16 -12.17
CA TYR A 148 5.64 16.59 -11.17
C TYR A 148 5.46 15.10 -11.43
N ILE A 149 5.45 14.30 -10.36
CA ILE A 149 5.21 12.87 -10.45
C ILE A 149 4.09 12.41 -9.52
N ILE A 150 3.38 11.38 -9.96
CA ILE A 150 2.47 10.59 -9.12
C ILE A 150 2.98 9.17 -9.13
N THR A 151 3.32 8.64 -7.95
CA THR A 151 3.88 7.29 -7.81
C THR A 151 2.98 6.40 -6.97
N ALA A 152 2.92 5.12 -7.34
CA ALA A 152 2.24 4.11 -6.54
C ALA A 152 2.85 4.00 -5.14
N GLU A 153 4.18 4.09 -5.04
CA GLU A 153 4.91 4.08 -3.78
C GLU A 153 4.40 5.15 -2.80
N ARG A 154 4.31 6.41 -3.26
CA ARG A 154 3.90 7.51 -2.39
C ARG A 154 2.46 7.38 -1.92
N LEU A 155 1.53 7.03 -2.82
CA LEU A 155 0.13 6.81 -2.45
C LEU A 155 -0.02 5.62 -1.51
N ASN A 156 0.70 4.52 -1.77
CA ASN A 156 0.68 3.33 -0.94
C ASN A 156 1.25 3.56 0.46
N ALA A 157 2.27 4.40 0.62
CA ALA A 157 2.76 4.80 1.94
C ALA A 157 1.68 5.54 2.75
N GLY A 158 0.85 6.35 2.08
CA GLY A 158 -0.32 6.99 2.69
C GLY A 158 -1.39 5.98 3.10
N LEU A 159 -1.72 5.05 2.21
CA LEU A 159 -2.70 3.98 2.44
C LEU A 159 -2.29 3.03 3.56
N GLU A 160 -1.00 2.69 3.64
CA GLU A 160 -0.44 1.87 4.71
C GLU A 160 -0.63 2.52 6.07
N ARG A 161 -0.36 3.82 6.17
CA ARG A 161 -0.44 4.58 7.42
C ARG A 161 -1.85 4.63 8.00
N ILE A 162 -2.88 4.49 7.16
CA ILE A 162 -4.29 4.43 7.57
C ILE A 162 -4.84 3.00 7.64
N GLY A 163 -4.00 1.98 7.44
CA GLY A 163 -4.40 0.58 7.49
C GLY A 163 -5.32 0.15 6.35
N ALA A 164 -5.20 0.77 5.16
CA ALA A 164 -6.04 0.41 4.02
C ALA A 164 -5.80 -1.06 3.61
N PRO A 165 -6.88 -1.82 3.29
CA PRO A 165 -6.80 -3.25 3.00
C PRO A 165 -6.34 -3.57 1.56
N PHE A 166 -5.83 -2.58 0.84
CA PHE A 166 -5.39 -2.69 -0.54
C PHE A 166 -4.16 -1.81 -0.80
N ARG A 167 -3.52 -2.04 -1.94
CA ARG A 167 -2.44 -1.22 -2.52
C ARG A 167 -2.74 -0.94 -3.97
N LEU A 168 -2.28 0.19 -4.47
CA LEU A 168 -2.40 0.61 -5.86
C LEU A 168 -1.18 0.15 -6.65
N ALA A 169 -1.37 -0.28 -7.88
CA ALA A 169 -0.30 -0.64 -8.81
C ALA A 169 -0.48 0.11 -10.13
N PHE A 170 0.49 0.96 -10.48
CA PHE A 170 0.51 1.72 -11.73
C PHE A 170 1.91 2.28 -11.99
N ASP A 171 2.20 2.56 -13.26
CA ASP A 171 3.45 3.22 -13.66
C ASP A 171 3.47 4.67 -13.20
N THR A 172 4.66 5.22 -12.96
CA THR A 172 4.79 6.63 -12.55
C THR A 172 4.19 7.54 -13.62
N LEU A 173 3.24 8.38 -13.22
CA LEU A 173 2.70 9.42 -14.08
C LEU A 173 3.56 10.67 -13.94
N GLU A 174 4.18 11.10 -15.03
CA GLU A 174 5.01 12.29 -15.07
C GLU A 174 4.30 13.43 -15.81
N LEU A 175 4.30 14.61 -15.20
CA LEU A 175 3.73 15.83 -15.75
C LEU A 175 4.78 16.94 -15.72
N ASP A 176 4.91 17.69 -16.81
CA ASP A 176 5.76 18.88 -16.89
C ASP A 176 4.88 20.11 -17.04
N ALA A 177 4.80 20.89 -15.96
CA ALA A 177 4.06 22.14 -15.93
C ALA A 177 4.95 23.26 -16.48
N TYR A 178 4.68 23.73 -17.69
CA TYR A 178 5.49 24.75 -18.35
C TYR A 178 4.86 26.13 -18.28
N VAL A 179 5.69 27.17 -18.44
CA VAL A 179 5.20 28.55 -18.61
C VAL A 179 4.81 28.72 -20.07
N ASP A 180 3.52 28.94 -20.34
CA ASP A 180 3.06 29.27 -21.69
C ASP A 180 3.46 30.71 -22.02
N PRO A 181 4.32 30.96 -23.04
CA PRO A 181 4.73 32.31 -23.42
C PRO A 181 3.59 33.17 -24.00
N ALA A 182 2.42 32.58 -24.28
CA ALA A 182 1.24 33.31 -24.76
C ALA A 182 0.35 33.90 -23.64
N ASN A 183 0.65 33.63 -22.36
CA ASN A 183 -0.09 34.11 -21.19
C ASN A 183 0.79 34.84 -20.16
#